data_AF-A0A7W0MU86-F1
#
_entry.id   AF-A0A7W0MU86-F1
#
_cell.length_a   1.000
_cell.length_b   1.000
_cell.length_c   1.000
_cell.angle_alpha   90.00
_cell.angle_beta   90.00
_cell.angle_gamma   90.00
#
_symmetry.space_group_name_H-M   'P 1'
#
loop_
_entity.id
_entity.type
_entity.pdbx_description
1 polymer ?
#
loop_
_entity_poly.entity_id
_entity_poly.type
_entity_poly.pdbx_seq_one_letter_code
_entity_poly.pdbx_strand_id
1 'polypeptide(L)'
;MARPARPASAGALLLVLAALAGCGGDSSENTAYVDQVNAAQAEFAATVSQVSREITSTSSAREDQRTLARFEGAIDGVVGDLRRIDVPTDVRPEHDRLVSAMTGFGDDIEVANAALRRPSRRTLADAQRTISRATMTVNSRINAAIGAINDKLGV
;
A
#
# COMPACT_ATOMS: atom_id res chain seq x y z
N MET A 1 25.90 2.00 31.64
CA MET A 1 24.93 2.91 31.00
C MET A 1 24.26 2.15 29.87
N ALA A 2 23.08 1.56 30.12
CA ALA A 2 22.33 0.83 29.11
C ALA A 2 21.47 1.81 28.32
N ARG A 3 21.69 1.91 27.00
CA ARG A 3 20.81 2.65 26.10
C ARG A 3 19.54 1.83 25.88
N PRO A 4 18.33 2.37 26.12
CA PRO A 4 17.11 1.67 25.76
C PRO A 4 17.04 1.54 24.24
N ALA A 5 16.89 0.31 23.76
CA ALA A 5 16.61 0.01 22.36
C ALA A 5 15.26 0.68 22.00
N ARG A 6 15.31 1.67 21.12
CA ARG A 6 14.10 2.22 20.51
C ARG A 6 13.50 1.11 19.65
N PRO A 7 12.24 0.69 19.86
CA PRO A 7 11.58 -0.21 18.93
C PRO A 7 11.55 0.49 17.57
N ALA A 8 12.12 -0.17 16.56
CA ALA A 8 11.93 0.23 15.17
C ALA A 8 10.44 0.01 14.87
N SER A 9 9.66 1.09 15.00
CA SER A 9 8.25 1.08 14.63
C SER A 9 8.15 0.86 13.13
N ALA A 10 8.04 -0.40 12.71
CA ALA A 10 7.50 -0.76 11.41
C ALA A 10 6.13 -0.06 11.32
N GLY A 11 5.99 0.85 10.37
CA GLY A 11 4.80 1.68 10.22
C GLY A 11 3.57 0.79 10.08
N ALA A 12 2.82 0.67 11.17
CA ALA A 12 1.54 -0.02 11.17
C ALA A 12 0.61 0.77 10.24
N LEU A 13 0.27 0.16 9.10
CA LEU A 13 -0.87 0.61 8.33
C LEU A 13 -2.08 0.48 9.26
N LEU A 14 -2.62 1.61 9.73
CA LEU A 14 -3.85 1.63 10.50
C LEU A 14 -4.97 1.17 9.55
N LEU A 15 -5.26 -0.12 9.56
CA LEU A 15 -6.51 -0.67 9.07
C LEU A 15 -7.60 -0.04 9.94
N VAL A 16 -8.17 1.06 9.47
CA VAL A 16 -9.40 1.62 10.04
C VAL A 16 -10.49 0.62 9.69
N LEU A 17 -10.68 -0.36 10.57
CA LEU A 17 -11.84 -1.25 10.55
C LEU A 17 -13.06 -0.34 10.75
N ALA A 18 -13.75 -0.05 9.65
CA ALA A 18 -15.08 0.53 9.65
C ALA A 18 -16.00 -0.45 10.40
N ALA A 19 -16.13 -0.25 11.71
CA ALA A 19 -17.09 -0.98 12.52
C ALA A 19 -18.48 -0.44 12.15
N LEU A 20 -19.09 -1.08 11.14
CA LEU A 20 -20.44 -0.86 10.62
C LEU A 20 -21.56 -1.20 11.62
N ALA A 21 -21.44 -0.80 12.88
CA ALA A 21 -22.46 -1.01 13.90
C ALA A 21 -22.77 0.31 14.62
N GLY A 22 -23.39 1.27 13.93
CA GLY A 22 -23.67 2.55 14.58
C GLY A 22 -24.44 3.61 13.80
N CYS A 23 -25.68 3.31 13.38
CA CYS A 23 -26.79 4.26 13.27
C CYS A 23 -26.63 5.47 12.31
N GLY A 24 -27.28 5.39 11.15
CA GLY A 24 -27.90 6.59 10.55
C GLY A 24 -27.74 6.81 9.05
N GLY A 25 -28.03 5.81 8.22
CA GLY A 25 -28.38 6.07 6.82
C GLY A 25 -27.45 5.45 5.77
N ASP A 26 -27.09 4.18 5.89
CA ASP A 26 -26.33 3.50 4.84
C ASP A 26 -27.26 2.86 3.82
N SER A 27 -27.29 3.42 2.61
CA SER A 27 -27.73 2.72 1.42
C SER A 27 -26.78 1.54 1.17
N SER A 28 -27.31 0.35 0.84
CA SER A 28 -26.53 -0.88 0.60
C SER A 28 -25.34 -0.72 -0.34
N GLU A 29 -25.35 0.29 -1.21
CA GLU A 29 -24.28 0.62 -2.15
C GLU A 29 -23.02 1.17 -1.47
N ASN A 30 -23.16 2.01 -0.43
CA ASN A 30 -22.02 2.57 0.30
C ASN A 30 -21.29 1.49 1.08
N THR A 31 -22.03 0.59 1.72
CA THR A 31 -21.47 -0.57 2.42
C THR A 31 -20.68 -1.46 1.45
N ALA A 32 -21.24 -1.78 0.27
CA ALA A 32 -20.55 -2.59 -0.72
C ALA A 32 -19.28 -1.93 -1.27
N TYR A 33 -19.29 -0.60 -1.47
CA TYR A 33 -18.11 0.17 -1.85
C TYR A 33 -17.01 0.11 -0.77
N VAL A 34 -17.38 0.38 0.48
CA VAL A 34 -16.44 0.37 1.62
C VAL A 34 -15.82 -1.01 1.81
N ASP A 35 -16.61 -2.08 1.70
CA ASP A 35 -16.11 -3.45 1.82
C ASP A 35 -15.09 -3.80 0.73
N GLN A 36 -15.36 -3.40 -0.52
CA GLN A 36 -14.43 -3.63 -1.63
C GLN A 36 -13.12 -2.84 -1.47
N VAL A 37 -13.20 -1.58 -1.04
CA VAL A 37 -12.01 -0.77 -0.74
C VAL A 37 -11.21 -1.39 0.41
N ASN A 38 -11.86 -1.81 1.48
CA ASN A 38 -11.21 -2.45 2.63
C ASN A 38 -10.52 -3.76 2.23
N ALA A 39 -11.14 -4.57 1.37
CA ALA A 39 -10.55 -5.79 0.85
C ALA A 39 -9.27 -5.50 0.05
N ALA A 40 -9.32 -4.55 -0.89
CA ALA A 40 -8.17 -4.12 -1.69
C ALA A 40 -7.03 -3.57 -0.81
N GLN A 41 -7.36 -2.82 0.25
CA GLN A 41 -6.36 -2.32 1.19
C GLN A 41 -5.72 -3.44 2.01
N ALA A 42 -6.50 -4.41 2.49
CA ALA A 42 -5.98 -5.55 3.24
C ALA A 42 -5.03 -6.38 2.38
N GLU A 43 -5.38 -6.59 1.10
CA GLU A 43 -4.52 -7.27 0.13
C GLU A 43 -3.23 -6.49 -0.13
N PHE A 44 -3.33 -5.17 -0.37
CA PHE A 44 -2.16 -4.31 -0.52
C PHE A 44 -1.23 -4.39 0.71
N ALA A 45 -1.79 -4.28 1.91
CA ALA A 45 -1.05 -4.33 3.17
C ALA A 45 -0.35 -5.68 3.38
N ALA A 46 -1.03 -6.78 3.07
CA ALA A 46 -0.47 -8.12 3.11
C ALA A 46 0.72 -8.26 2.15
N THR A 47 0.56 -7.71 0.94
CA THR A 47 1.57 -7.75 -0.11
C THR A 47 2.82 -6.93 0.27
N VAL A 48 2.66 -5.69 0.76
CA VAL A 48 3.76 -4.86 1.29
C VAL A 48 4.48 -5.56 2.46
N SER A 49 3.71 -6.17 3.35
CA SER A 49 4.26 -6.89 4.50
C SER A 49 5.06 -8.13 4.08
N GLN A 50 4.63 -8.83 3.03
CA GLN A 50 5.35 -9.97 2.48
C GLN A 50 6.70 -9.56 1.89
N VAL A 51 6.73 -8.48 1.10
CA VAL A 51 7.97 -7.96 0.53
C VAL A 51 8.98 -7.58 1.59
N SER A 52 8.52 -6.93 2.66
CA SER A 52 9.38 -6.54 3.78
C SER A 52 9.98 -7.75 4.52
N ARG A 53 9.34 -8.93 4.45
CA ARG A 53 9.86 -10.18 5.02
C ARG A 53 10.81 -10.91 4.07
N GLU A 54 10.57 -10.82 2.76
CA GLU A 54 11.34 -11.55 1.75
C GLU A 54 12.62 -10.80 1.32
N ILE A 55 12.59 -9.47 1.28
CA ILE A 55 13.77 -8.63 0.97
C ILE A 55 14.50 -8.32 2.27
N THR A 56 15.64 -8.98 2.46
CA THR A 56 16.43 -8.88 3.70
C THR A 56 17.86 -8.46 3.41
N SER A 57 18.62 -8.06 4.44
CA SER A 57 20.04 -7.72 4.26
C SER A 57 20.91 -8.90 3.78
N THR A 58 20.40 -10.13 3.88
CA THR A 58 21.09 -11.36 3.47
C THR A 58 20.61 -11.92 2.13
N SER A 59 19.53 -11.39 1.57
CA SER A 59 19.00 -11.82 0.28
C SER A 59 19.94 -11.44 -0.88
N SER A 60 19.95 -12.27 -1.93
CA SER A 60 20.70 -11.97 -3.15
C SER A 60 19.91 -11.06 -4.08
N ALA A 61 20.60 -10.28 -4.91
CA ALA A 61 19.94 -9.39 -5.87
C ALA A 61 18.97 -10.11 -6.82
N ARG A 62 19.23 -11.40 -7.14
CA ARG A 62 18.36 -12.21 -7.99
C ARG A 62 17.08 -12.65 -7.28
N GLU A 63 17.17 -12.91 -5.97
CA GLU A 63 16.00 -13.20 -5.15
C GLU A 63 15.15 -11.95 -4.97
N ASP A 64 15.77 -10.82 -4.64
CA ASP A 64 15.10 -9.52 -4.53
C ASP A 64 14.38 -9.15 -5.82
N GLN A 65 15.04 -9.33 -6.97
CA GLN A 65 14.43 -9.06 -8.27
C GLN A 65 13.16 -9.90 -8.51
N ARG A 66 13.19 -11.20 -8.16
CA ARG A 66 12.02 -12.08 -8.30
C ARG A 66 10.91 -11.71 -7.32
N THR A 67 11.28 -11.26 -6.12
CA THR A 67 10.32 -10.80 -5.12
C THR A 67 9.66 -9.50 -5.55
N LEU A 68 10.41 -8.52 -6.03
CA LEU A 68 9.86 -7.26 -6.55
C LEU A 68 9.00 -7.49 -7.79
N ALA A 69 9.39 -8.36 -8.73
CA ALA A 69 8.57 -8.68 -9.90
C ALA A 69 7.21 -9.33 -9.53
N ARG A 70 7.19 -10.21 -8.52
CA ARG A 70 5.93 -10.76 -7.99
C ARG A 70 5.10 -9.68 -7.31
N PHE A 71 5.77 -8.75 -6.63
CA PHE A 71 5.12 -7.65 -5.94
C PHE A 71 4.45 -6.68 -6.90
N GLU A 72 5.13 -6.30 -7.99
CA GLU A 72 4.60 -5.46 -9.07
C GLU A 72 3.27 -6.03 -9.57
N GLY A 73 3.25 -7.32 -9.93
CA GLY A 73 2.02 -7.96 -10.42
C GLY A 73 0.89 -7.99 -9.38
N ALA A 74 1.20 -8.12 -8.10
CA ALA A 74 0.19 -8.07 -7.04
C ALA A 74 -0.35 -6.64 -6.82
N ILE A 75 0.50 -5.61 -6.86
CA ILE A 75 0.07 -4.21 -6.79
C ILE A 75 -0.81 -3.88 -7.99
N ASP A 76 -0.41 -4.30 -9.20
CA ASP A 76 -1.19 -4.11 -10.42
C ASP A 76 -2.58 -4.77 -10.33
N GLY A 77 -2.65 -5.97 -9.72
CA GLY A 77 -3.90 -6.65 -9.40
C GLY A 77 -4.80 -5.80 -8.52
N VAL A 78 -4.29 -5.35 -7.37
CA VAL A 78 -5.05 -4.50 -6.43
C VAL A 78 -5.49 -3.19 -7.08
N VAL A 79 -4.62 -2.54 -7.85
CA VAL A 79 -4.96 -1.31 -8.60
C VAL A 79 -6.04 -1.58 -9.64
N GLY A 80 -5.97 -2.71 -10.32
CA GLY A 80 -6.99 -3.17 -11.27
C GLY A 80 -8.33 -3.45 -10.59
N ASP A 81 -8.32 -4.01 -9.39
CA ASP A 81 -9.52 -4.28 -8.60
C ASP A 81 -10.17 -2.97 -8.14
N LEU A 82 -9.40 -2.04 -7.58
CA LEU A 82 -9.90 -0.73 -7.19
C LEU A 82 -10.56 0.02 -8.35
N ARG A 83 -9.90 0.05 -9.52
CA ARG A 83 -10.44 0.73 -10.72
C ARG A 83 -11.75 0.15 -11.23
N ARG A 84 -12.09 -1.09 -10.87
CA ARG A 84 -13.33 -1.78 -11.25
C ARG A 84 -14.46 -1.61 -10.24
N ILE A 85 -14.19 -1.01 -9.08
CA ILE A 85 -15.21 -0.74 -8.07
C ILE A 85 -16.20 0.30 -8.63
N ASP A 86 -17.49 0.06 -8.45
CA ASP A 86 -18.53 1.06 -8.69
C ASP A 86 -18.44 2.15 -7.60
N VAL A 87 -17.84 3.27 -7.95
CA VAL A 87 -17.54 4.36 -7.00
C VAL A 87 -18.71 5.35 -6.87
N PRO A 88 -19.23 5.60 -5.64
CA PRO A 88 -20.19 6.67 -5.41
C PRO A 88 -19.65 8.02 -5.87
N THR A 89 -20.48 8.81 -6.55
CA THR A 89 -20.05 10.08 -7.16
C THR A 89 -19.36 11.02 -6.16
N ASP A 90 -19.83 11.05 -4.92
CA ASP A 90 -19.34 11.97 -3.89
C ASP A 90 -17.90 11.68 -3.45
N VAL A 91 -17.45 10.42 -3.52
CA VAL A 91 -16.11 9.98 -3.10
C VAL A 91 -15.17 9.64 -4.25
N ARG A 92 -15.63 9.80 -5.50
CA ARG A 92 -14.83 9.52 -6.70
C ARG A 92 -13.46 10.21 -6.72
N PRO A 93 -13.34 11.51 -6.37
CA PRO A 93 -12.03 12.15 -6.35
C PRO A 93 -11.05 11.54 -5.33
N GLU A 94 -11.55 11.10 -4.18
CA GLU A 94 -10.74 10.46 -3.14
C GLU A 94 -10.36 9.03 -3.54
N HIS A 95 -11.28 8.31 -4.17
CA HIS A 95 -10.99 7.00 -4.77
C HIS A 95 -9.89 7.11 -5.84
N ASP A 96 -9.98 8.11 -6.73
CA ASP A 96 -8.96 8.33 -7.76
C ASP A 96 -7.59 8.64 -7.13
N ARG A 97 -7.56 9.39 -6.02
CA ARG A 97 -6.32 9.62 -5.24
C ARG A 97 -5.78 8.34 -4.62
N LEU A 98 -6.64 7.46 -4.12
CA LEU A 98 -6.26 6.15 -3.60
C LEU A 98 -5.61 5.30 -4.70
N VAL A 99 -6.27 5.16 -5.84
CA VAL A 99 -5.76 4.44 -7.02
C VAL A 99 -4.43 5.02 -7.49
N SER A 100 -4.32 6.35 -7.57
CA SER A 100 -3.09 7.04 -7.98
C SER A 100 -1.95 6.80 -6.98
N ALA A 101 -2.24 6.81 -5.68
CA ALA A 101 -1.23 6.53 -4.66
C ALA A 101 -0.66 5.11 -4.78
N MET A 102 -1.52 4.11 -4.96
CA MET A 102 -1.09 2.71 -5.14
C MET A 102 -0.38 2.49 -6.48
N THR A 103 -0.85 3.13 -7.56
CA THR A 103 -0.18 3.09 -8.87
C THR A 103 1.24 3.65 -8.76
N GLY A 104 1.41 4.84 -8.17
CA GLY A 104 2.74 5.45 -8.03
C GLY A 104 3.69 4.64 -7.15
N PHE A 105 3.17 3.86 -6.20
CA PHE A 105 3.99 2.90 -5.46
C PHE A 105 4.44 1.72 -6.33
N GLY A 106 3.56 1.19 -7.19
CA GLY A 106 3.94 0.20 -8.21
C GLY A 106 5.08 0.70 -9.11
N ASP A 107 5.00 1.94 -9.58
CA ASP A 107 6.04 2.58 -10.39
C ASP A 107 7.40 2.66 -9.64
N ASP A 108 7.38 3.03 -8.36
CA ASP A 108 8.58 3.09 -7.52
C ASP A 108 9.23 1.70 -7.33
N ILE A 109 8.41 0.65 -7.24
CA ILE A 109 8.87 -0.74 -7.17
C ILE A 109 9.50 -1.16 -8.50
N GLU A 110 8.88 -0.82 -9.63
CA GLU A 110 9.43 -1.11 -10.97
C GLU A 110 10.82 -0.48 -11.15
N VAL A 111 10.97 0.79 -10.73
CA VAL A 111 12.26 1.49 -10.75
C VAL A 111 13.30 0.77 -9.87
N ALA A 112 12.93 0.35 -8.67
CA ALA A 112 13.81 -0.39 -7.78
C ALA A 112 14.23 -1.75 -8.38
N ASN A 113 13.29 -2.47 -8.98
CA ASN A 113 13.52 -3.75 -9.63
C ASN A 113 14.42 -3.62 -10.86
N ALA A 114 14.22 -2.57 -11.66
CA ALA A 114 15.08 -2.25 -12.81
C ALA A 114 16.53 -1.99 -12.38
N ALA A 115 16.76 -1.30 -11.25
CA ALA A 115 18.10 -1.07 -10.71
C ALA A 115 18.82 -2.36 -10.29
N LEU A 116 18.08 -3.40 -9.87
CA LEU A 116 18.65 -4.69 -9.50
C LEU A 116 19.10 -5.56 -10.68
N ARG A 117 18.70 -5.23 -11.92
CA ARG A 117 19.16 -5.94 -13.13
C ARG A 117 20.66 -5.84 -13.38
N ARG A 118 21.31 -4.82 -12.81
CA ARG A 118 22.77 -4.61 -12.84
C ARG A 118 23.27 -4.35 -11.42
N PRO A 119 23.35 -5.40 -10.57
CA PRO A 119 23.53 -5.21 -9.15
C PRO A 119 24.95 -4.76 -8.81
N SER A 120 25.02 -3.77 -7.94
CA SER A 120 26.21 -3.29 -7.26
C SER A 120 25.82 -2.99 -5.80
N ARG A 121 26.78 -2.88 -4.90
CA ARG A 121 26.48 -2.49 -3.50
C ARG A 121 25.72 -1.17 -3.42
N ARG A 122 26.01 -0.24 -4.34
CA ARG A 122 25.34 1.06 -4.42
C ARG A 122 23.89 0.91 -4.89
N THR A 123 23.64 0.18 -5.97
CA THR A 123 22.29 0.01 -6.52
C THR A 123 21.37 -0.79 -5.60
N LEU A 124 21.88 -1.78 -4.86
CA LEU A 124 21.13 -2.47 -3.80
C LEU A 124 20.70 -1.50 -2.68
N ALA A 125 21.64 -0.69 -2.19
CA ALA A 125 21.34 0.29 -1.15
C ALA A 125 20.38 1.40 -1.63
N ASP A 126 20.48 1.80 -2.91
CA ASP A 126 19.54 2.74 -3.53
C ASP A 126 18.14 2.13 -3.66
N ALA A 127 18.03 0.88 -4.15
CA ALA A 127 16.75 0.18 -4.27
C ALA A 127 16.04 0.05 -2.91
N GLN A 128 16.77 -0.35 -1.86
CA GLN A 128 16.22 -0.43 -0.49
C GLN A 128 15.73 0.92 0.03
N ARG A 129 16.46 2.01 -0.25
CA ARG A 129 16.04 3.37 0.11
C ARG A 129 14.80 3.80 -0.66
N THR A 130 14.72 3.50 -1.96
CA THR A 130 13.56 3.77 -2.79
C THR A 130 12.34 3.07 -2.23
N ILE A 131 12.42 1.76 -1.99
CA ILE A 131 11.31 0.96 -1.42
C ILE A 131 10.86 1.54 -0.08
N SER A 132 11.80 1.82 0.83
CA SER A 132 11.46 2.34 2.16
C SER A 132 10.75 3.70 2.09
N ARG A 133 11.20 4.62 1.22
CA ARG A 133 10.55 5.93 1.02
C ARG A 133 9.19 5.77 0.36
N ALA A 134 9.10 4.93 -0.67
CA ALA A 134 7.86 4.63 -1.38
C ALA A 134 6.82 4.09 -0.40
N THR A 135 7.19 3.17 0.50
CA THR A 135 6.31 2.63 1.54
C THR A 135 5.82 3.73 2.50
N MET A 136 6.70 4.63 2.97
CA MET A 136 6.28 5.73 3.84
C MET A 136 5.34 6.71 3.13
N THR A 137 5.63 7.04 1.87
CA THR A 137 4.82 7.94 1.05
C THR A 137 3.46 7.34 0.71
N VAL A 138 3.41 6.08 0.29
CA VAL A 138 2.15 5.42 -0.06
C VAL A 138 1.27 5.25 1.18
N ASN A 139 1.82 4.87 2.33
CA ASN A 139 1.06 4.75 3.58
C ASN A 139 0.40 6.08 3.95
N SER A 140 1.13 7.20 3.87
CA SER A 140 0.58 8.52 4.16
C SER A 140 -0.53 8.91 3.18
N ARG A 141 -0.36 8.60 1.89
CA ARG A 141 -1.34 8.96 0.85
C ARG A 141 -2.60 8.11 0.92
N ILE A 142 -2.46 6.80 1.14
CA ILE A 142 -3.58 5.88 1.36
C ILE A 142 -4.38 6.35 2.57
N ASN A 143 -3.73 6.58 3.71
CA ASN A 143 -4.43 7.01 4.94
C ASN A 143 -5.17 8.34 4.74
N ALA A 144 -4.59 9.29 4.00
CA ALA A 144 -5.25 10.56 3.70
C ALA A 144 -6.47 10.39 2.77
N ALA A 145 -6.36 9.56 1.74
CA ALA A 145 -7.47 9.28 0.84
C ALA A 145 -8.64 8.58 1.57
N ILE A 146 -8.32 7.64 2.45
CA ILE A 146 -9.30 6.88 3.22
C ILE A 146 -9.98 7.73 4.28
N GLY A 147 -9.23 8.57 5.01
CA GLY A 147 -9.83 9.54 5.92
C GLY A 147 -10.84 10.43 5.21
N ALA A 148 -10.51 10.91 4.01
CA ALA A 148 -11.42 11.73 3.22
C ALA A 148 -12.63 10.96 2.65
N ILE A 149 -12.49 9.67 2.34
CA ILE A 149 -13.62 8.79 1.98
C ILE A 149 -14.56 8.65 3.18
N ASN A 150 -14.01 8.31 4.34
CA ASN A 150 -14.75 8.09 5.57
C ASN A 150 -15.51 9.35 6.01
N ASP A 151 -14.84 10.51 6.00
CA ASP A 151 -15.45 11.80 6.32
C ASP A 151 -16.65 12.11 5.41
N LYS A 152 -16.58 11.74 4.12
CA LYS A 152 -17.65 11.98 3.14
C LYS A 152 -18.80 10.98 3.24
N LEU A 153 -18.50 9.73 3.59
CA LEU A 153 -19.52 8.69 3.78
C LEU A 153 -20.15 8.74 5.17
N GLY A 154 -19.55 9.47 6.12
CA GLY A 154 -20.01 9.56 7.50
C GLY A 154 -19.71 8.31 8.32
N VAL A 155 -18.61 7.60 8.01
CA VAL A 155 -18.21 6.32 8.63
C VAL A 155 -16.90 6.40 9.39
#